data_AF-A0A7W1KMJ6-F1
#
_entry.id   AF-A0A7W1KMJ6-F1
#
_cell.length_a   1.000
_cell.length_b   1.000
_cell.length_c   1.000
_cell.angle_alpha   90.00
_cell.angle_beta   90.00
_cell.angle_gamma   90.00
#
_symmetry.space_group_name_H-M   'P 1'
#
loop_
_entity.id
_entity.type
_entity.pdbx_description
1 polymer ?
#
loop_
_entity_poly.entity_id
_entity_poly.type
_entity_poly.pdbx_seq_one_letter_code
_entity_poly.pdbx_strand_id
1 'polypeptide(L)'
;MQSGPLALAFSGGLDTSYCVPRLAEAGWSVHTVYVNTGGASPADRDAIRRQAEKVGAVEHHEIDARQQVFDRFVRFLIQGNVLRGEVYPLSVAAERTQQALSLVEAARGIG
;
A
#
# COMPACT_ATOMS: atom_id res chain seq x y z
N MET A 1 -2.62 -28.11 -0.68
CA MET A 1 -1.66 -27.45 -1.60
C MET A 1 -1.63 -25.99 -1.21
N GLN A 2 -0.47 -25.38 -0.96
CA GLN A 2 -0.40 -23.93 -0.73
C GLN A 2 -0.67 -23.20 -2.05
N SER A 3 -1.50 -22.16 -2.01
CA SER A 3 -2.05 -21.47 -3.20
C SER A 3 -1.06 -20.51 -3.87
N GLY A 4 0.13 -20.32 -3.28
CA GLY A 4 1.18 -19.42 -3.76
C GLY A 4 1.33 -18.17 -2.89
N PRO A 5 2.29 -17.28 -3.23
CA PRO A 5 2.43 -16.00 -2.54
C PRO A 5 1.25 -15.07 -2.83
N LEU A 6 0.91 -14.23 -1.85
CA LEU A 6 -0.11 -13.19 -1.98
C LEU A 6 0.44 -11.88 -1.42
N ALA A 7 0.48 -10.84 -2.26
CA ALA A 7 0.82 -9.48 -1.84
C ALA A 7 -0.44 -8.73 -1.38
N LEU A 8 -0.57 -8.49 -0.08
CA LEU A 8 -1.68 -7.77 0.53
C LEU A 8 -1.32 -6.29 0.73
N ALA A 9 -2.09 -5.38 0.12
CA ALA A 9 -2.04 -3.97 0.50
C ALA A 9 -2.42 -3.82 1.99
N PHE A 10 -1.49 -3.32 2.80
CA PHE A 10 -1.60 -3.41 4.25
C PHE A 10 -1.35 -2.07 4.91
N SER A 11 -2.32 -1.56 5.66
CA SER A 11 -2.23 -0.26 6.36
C SER A 11 -1.97 -0.38 7.86
N GLY A 12 -1.92 -1.60 8.41
CA GLY A 12 -1.89 -1.84 9.85
C GLY A 12 -3.24 -1.64 10.56
N GLY A 13 -4.29 -1.25 9.82
CA GLY A 13 -5.65 -1.14 10.37
C GLY A 13 -6.26 -2.50 10.70
N LEU A 14 -7.41 -2.47 11.39
CA LEU A 14 -8.13 -3.67 11.84
C LEU A 14 -8.42 -4.62 10.67
N ASP A 15 -9.02 -4.10 9.60
CA ASP A 15 -9.47 -4.91 8.46
C ASP A 15 -8.30 -5.61 7.77
N THR A 16 -7.24 -4.86 7.42
CA THR A 16 -6.05 -5.45 6.78
C THR A 16 -5.30 -6.39 7.71
N SER A 17 -5.31 -6.12 9.03
CA SER A 17 -4.74 -7.00 10.06
C SER A 17 -5.49 -8.32 10.17
N TYR A 18 -6.82 -8.29 10.07
CA TYR A 18 -7.66 -9.49 10.06
C TYR A 18 -7.47 -10.33 8.79
N CYS A 19 -7.25 -9.68 7.64
CA CYS A 19 -7.05 -10.37 6.37
C CYS A 19 -5.82 -11.31 6.38
N VAL A 20 -4.73 -10.95 7.08
CA VAL A 20 -3.50 -11.74 7.08
C VAL A 20 -3.72 -13.19 7.57
N PRO A 21 -4.17 -13.43 8.82
CA PRO A 21 -4.42 -14.80 9.29
C PRO A 21 -5.53 -15.48 8.49
N ARG A 22 -6.57 -14.74 8.09
CA ARG A 22 -7.71 -15.31 7.35
C ARG A 22 -7.32 -15.83 5.96
N LEU A 23 -6.39 -15.16 5.29
CA LEU A 23 -5.83 -15.57 4.00
C LEU A 23 -4.77 -16.68 4.18
N ALA A 24 -3.98 -16.63 5.26
CA ALA A 24 -3.05 -17.71 5.60
C ALA A 24 -3.79 -19.04 5.88
N GLU A 25 -4.91 -19.00 6.61
CA GLU A 25 -5.81 -20.14 6.82
C GLU A 25 -6.39 -20.68 5.51
N ALA A 26 -6.60 -19.81 4.51
CA ALA A 26 -7.01 -20.18 3.17
C ALA A 26 -5.87 -20.75 2.30
N GLY A 27 -4.66 -20.90 2.86
CA GLY A 27 -3.52 -21.56 2.23
C GLY A 27 -2.57 -20.64 1.46
N TRP A 28 -2.67 -19.32 1.64
CA TRP A 28 -1.78 -18.34 0.98
C TRP A 28 -0.54 -18.03 1.82
N SER A 29 0.59 -17.79 1.16
CA SER A 29 1.78 -17.20 1.78
C SER A 29 1.65 -15.68 1.73
N VAL A 30 1.09 -15.08 2.79
CA VAL A 30 0.72 -13.66 2.79
C VAL A 30 1.92 -12.77 3.06
N HIS A 31 2.35 -12.02 2.05
CA HIS A 31 3.26 -10.89 2.17
C HIS A 31 2.44 -9.61 2.32
N THR A 32 2.84 -8.73 3.23
CA THR A 32 2.18 -7.42 3.38
C THR A 32 2.98 -6.35 2.67
N VAL A 33 2.30 -5.40 2.04
CA VAL A 33 2.93 -4.29 1.31
C VAL A 33 2.29 -2.99 1.78
N TYR A 34 3.10 -2.15 2.42
CA TYR A 34 2.75 -0.77 2.76
C TYR A 34 3.44 0.19 1.80
N VAL A 35 2.66 1.03 1.12
CA VAL A 35 3.17 2.03 0.18
C VAL A 35 3.07 3.40 0.85
N ASN A 36 4.22 3.93 1.25
CA ASN A 36 4.33 5.26 1.86
C ASN A 36 4.20 6.35 0.79
N THR A 37 3.09 7.07 0.85
CA THR A 37 2.77 8.21 -0.03
C THR A 37 2.97 9.56 0.66
N GLY A 38 3.52 9.57 1.88
CA GLY A 38 3.87 10.78 2.63
C GLY A 38 2.98 11.09 3.83
N GLY A 39 1.94 10.28 4.09
CA GLY A 39 0.99 10.50 5.18
C GLY A 39 1.36 9.90 6.54
N ALA A 40 2.43 9.11 6.63
CA ALA A 40 2.80 8.40 7.86
C ALA A 40 4.16 8.84 8.40
N SER A 41 4.22 9.01 9.72
CA SER A 41 5.48 9.27 10.42
C SER A 41 6.36 8.00 10.47
N PRO A 42 7.65 8.12 10.82
CA PRO A 42 8.48 6.94 11.08
C PRO A 42 7.88 6.01 12.15
N ALA A 43 7.31 6.56 13.22
CA ALA A 43 6.69 5.77 14.28
C ALA A 43 5.46 5.00 13.81
N ASP A 44 4.65 5.60 12.93
CA ASP A 44 3.49 4.93 12.32
C ASP A 44 3.93 3.75 11.45
N ARG A 45 4.96 3.94 10.61
CA ARG A 45 5.50 2.89 9.74
C ARG A 45 6.08 1.73 10.55
N ASP A 46 6.79 2.03 11.63
CA ASP A 46 7.28 1.01 12.55
C ASP A 46 6.13 0.26 13.24
N ALA A 47 5.03 0.94 13.57
CA ALA A 47 3.84 0.30 14.11
C ALA A 47 3.16 -0.62 13.09
N ILE A 48 3.08 -0.21 11.82
CA ILE A 48 2.56 -1.03 10.72
C ILE A 48 3.41 -2.29 10.54
N ARG A 49 4.74 -2.17 10.52
CA ARG A 49 5.66 -3.32 10.43
C ARG A 49 5.45 -4.31 11.59
N ARG A 50 5.48 -3.82 12.84
CA ARG A 50 5.24 -4.67 14.02
C ARG A 50 3.87 -5.34 13.98
N GLN A 51 2.85 -4.63 13.49
CA GLN A 51 1.52 -5.19 13.37
C GLN A 51 1.47 -6.30 12.31
N ALA A 52 2.11 -6.12 11.16
CA ALA A 52 2.21 -7.15 10.12
C ALA A 52 2.89 -8.44 10.64
N GLU A 53 4.00 -8.29 11.36
CA GLU A 53 4.70 -9.41 12.02
C GLU A 53 3.80 -10.10 13.05
N LYS A 54 3.12 -9.32 13.90
CA LYS A 54 2.24 -9.83 14.95
C LYS A 54 1.07 -10.65 14.39
N VAL A 55 0.51 -10.27 13.24
CA VAL A 55 -0.60 -11.00 12.62
C VAL A 55 -0.15 -12.15 11.70
N GLY A 56 1.15 -12.42 11.63
CA GLY A 56 1.70 -13.59 10.96
C GLY A 56 1.96 -13.41 9.45
N ALA A 57 2.27 -12.20 8.99
CA ALA A 57 2.74 -12.01 7.63
C ALA A 57 4.08 -12.75 7.42
N VAL A 58 4.26 -13.35 6.24
CA VAL A 58 5.52 -14.00 5.85
C VAL A 58 6.65 -12.99 5.76
N GLU A 59 6.36 -11.81 5.21
CA GLU A 59 7.27 -10.69 5.11
C GLU A 59 6.48 -9.38 5.02
N HIS A 60 7.09 -8.28 5.48
CA HIS A 60 6.55 -6.94 5.37
C HIS A 60 7.42 -6.07 4.46
N HIS A 61 6.81 -5.59 3.37
CA HIS A 61 7.44 -4.73 2.38
C HIS A 61 6.98 -3.28 2.58
N GLU A 62 7.94 -2.37 2.73
CA GLU A 62 7.69 -0.94 2.79
C GLU A 62 8.25 -0.27 1.54
N ILE A 63 7.41 0.45 0.80
CA ILE A 63 7.79 1.12 -0.46
C ILE A 63 7.61 2.62 -0.28
N ASP A 64 8.68 3.39 -0.48
CA ASP A 64 8.59 4.84 -0.57
C ASP A 64 8.17 5.26 -1.97
N ALA A 65 6.94 5.77 -2.09
CA ALA A 65 6.34 6.19 -3.35
C ALA A 65 6.10 7.71 -3.42
N ARG A 66 6.63 8.49 -2.47
CA ARG A 66 6.35 9.94 -2.35
C ARG A 66 6.72 10.70 -3.62
N GLN A 67 7.91 10.42 -4.15
CA GLN A 67 8.41 11.07 -5.37
C GLN A 67 7.58 10.67 -6.60
N GLN A 68 7.19 9.40 -6.69
CA GLN A 68 6.38 8.86 -7.78
C GLN A 68 4.97 9.45 -7.78
N VAL A 69 4.36 9.64 -6.61
CA VAL A 69 3.08 10.35 -6.48
C VAL A 69 3.20 11.76 -7.07
N PHE A 70 4.26 12.49 -6.71
CA PHE A 70 4.48 13.84 -7.21
C PHE A 70 4.71 13.87 -8.73
N ASP A 71 5.65 13.07 -9.22
CA ASP A 71 6.11 13.10 -10.60
C ASP A 71 5.07 12.60 -11.60
N ARG A 72 4.30 11.57 -11.23
CA ARG A 72 3.32 10.96 -12.13
C ARG A 72 1.96 11.66 -12.10
N PHE A 73 1.60 12.31 -10.99
CA PHE A 73 0.24 12.79 -10.78
C PHE A 73 0.20 14.24 -10.30
N VAL A 74 0.72 14.54 -9.10
CA VAL A 74 0.49 15.83 -8.43
C VAL A 74 1.00 17.00 -9.28
N ARG A 75 2.17 16.88 -9.91
CA ARG A 75 2.70 17.95 -10.78
C ARG A 75 1.74 18.32 -11.91
N PHE A 76 1.05 17.34 -12.50
CA PHE A 76 0.13 17.56 -13.61
C PHE A 76 -1.23 18.06 -13.13
N LEU A 77 -1.68 17.60 -11.96
CA LEU A 77 -2.89 18.13 -11.30
C LEU A 77 -2.73 19.63 -10.99
N ILE A 78 -1.55 20.03 -10.49
CA ILE A 78 -1.20 21.44 -10.26
C ILE A 78 -1.13 22.21 -11.58
N GLN A 79 -0.36 21.72 -12.56
CA GLN A 79 -0.20 22.39 -13.86
C GLN A 79 -1.54 22.60 -14.59
N GLY A 80 -2.46 21.65 -14.47
CA GLY A 80 -3.78 21.72 -15.08
C GLY A 80 -4.83 22.47 -14.26
N ASN A 81 -4.49 22.98 -13.06
CA ASN A 81 -5.45 23.51 -12.08
C ASN A 81 -6.67 22.58 -11.91
N VAL A 82 -6.40 21.27 -11.82
CA VAL A 82 -7.45 20.25 -11.87
C VAL A 82 -8.26 20.26 -10.58
N LEU A 83 -9.56 20.52 -10.67
CA LEU A 83 -10.49 20.48 -9.56
C LEU A 83 -11.76 19.71 -9.94
N ARG A 84 -12.06 18.63 -9.20
CA ARG A 84 -13.35 17.95 -9.31
C ARG A 84 -14.42 18.78 -8.63
N GLY A 85 -15.45 19.13 -9.39
CA GLY A 85 -16.53 19.99 -8.91
C GLY A 85 -16.02 21.35 -8.43
N GLU A 86 -14.94 21.84 -9.04
CA GLU A 86 -14.32 23.15 -8.73
C GLU A 86 -13.77 23.29 -7.30
N VAL A 87 -13.75 22.21 -6.51
CA VAL A 87 -13.33 22.26 -5.09
C VAL A 87 -12.21 21.28 -4.74
N TYR A 88 -12.17 20.12 -5.39
CA TYR A 88 -11.34 19.01 -4.90
C TYR A 88 -10.20 18.64 -5.87
N PRO A 89 -8.92 18.72 -5.47
CA PRO A 89 -7.76 18.55 -6.36
C PRO A 89 -7.41 17.10 -6.71
N LEU A 90 -8.33 16.14 -6.55
CA LEU A 90 -8.14 14.72 -6.89
C LEU A 90 -6.95 14.02 -6.18
N SER A 91 -6.46 14.56 -5.05
CA SER A 91 -5.27 14.05 -4.35
C SER A 91 -5.34 12.57 -3.98
N VAL A 92 -6.49 12.09 -3.48
CA VAL A 92 -6.65 10.66 -3.13
C VAL A 92 -6.62 9.76 -4.36
N ALA A 93 -7.15 10.20 -5.51
CA ALA A 93 -7.11 9.39 -6.72
C ALA A 93 -5.68 9.18 -7.22
N ALA A 94 -4.85 10.24 -7.16
CA ALA A 94 -3.42 10.16 -7.44
C ALA A 94 -2.71 9.16 -6.51
N GLU A 95 -2.95 9.29 -5.20
CA GLU A 95 -2.38 8.40 -4.19
C GLU A 95 -2.74 6.94 -4.44
N ARG A 96 -4.04 6.63 -4.59
CA ARG A 96 -4.53 5.25 -4.78
C ARG A 96 -4.01 4.63 -6.07
N THR A 97 -3.89 5.43 -7.13
CA THR A 97 -3.32 4.95 -8.40
C THR A 97 -1.86 4.54 -8.22
N GLN A 98 -1.06 5.37 -7.54
CA GLN A 98 0.34 5.02 -7.27
C GLN A 98 0.48 3.81 -6.35
N GLN A 99 -0.36 3.69 -5.32
CA GLN A 99 -0.37 2.51 -4.43
C GLN A 99 -0.64 1.22 -5.18
N ALA A 100 -1.60 1.22 -6.11
CA ALA A 100 -1.89 0.06 -6.95
C ALA A 100 -0.71 -0.31 -7.87
N LEU A 101 -0.07 0.68 -8.49
CA LEU A 101 1.11 0.45 -9.34
C LEU A 101 2.28 -0.15 -8.54
N SER A 102 2.59 0.43 -7.38
CA SER A 102 3.65 -0.07 -6.49
C SER A 102 3.33 -1.47 -5.94
N LEU A 103 2.07 -1.78 -5.63
CA LEU A 103 1.66 -3.12 -5.20
C LEU A 103 1.85 -4.16 -6.30
N VAL A 104 1.51 -3.84 -7.55
CA VAL A 104 1.72 -4.74 -8.69
C VAL A 104 3.21 -4.99 -8.92
N GLU A 105 4.05 -3.95 -8.81
CA GLU A 105 5.51 -4.08 -8.90
C GLU A 105 6.06 -4.97 -7.77
N ALA A 106 5.60 -4.78 -6.53
CA ALA A 106 5.97 -5.61 -5.39
C ALA A 106 5.55 -7.08 -5.60
N ALA A 107 4.31 -7.32 -6.02
CA ALA A 107 3.80 -8.65 -6.29
C ALA A 107 4.64 -9.39 -7.33
N ARG A 108 5.04 -8.72 -8.42
CA ARG A 108 5.93 -9.30 -9.44
C ARG A 108 7.31 -9.69 -8.88
N GLY A 109 7.82 -8.95 -7.89
CA GLY A 109 9.08 -9.27 -7.24
C GLY A 109 8.99 -10.46 -6.26
N ILE A 110 7.80 -10.66 -5.67
CA ILE A 110 7.53 -11.76 -4.74
C ILE A 110 7.32 -13.09 -5.51
N GLY A 111 6.70 -13.04 -6.69
CA GLY A 111 6.37 -14.21 -7.53
C GLY A 111 4.91 -14.59 -7.47
#